data_AF-A0AA51YIC8-F1
#
_entry.id   AF-A0AA51YIC8-F1
#
_cell.length_a   1.000
_cell.length_b   1.000
_cell.length_c   1.000
_cell.angle_alpha   90.00
_cell.angle_beta   90.00
_cell.angle_gamma   90.00
#
_symmetry.space_group_name_H-M   'P 1'
#
loop_
_entity.id
_entity.type
_entity.pdbx_description
1 polymer ?
#
loop_
_entity_poly.entity_id
_entity_poly.type
_entity_poly.pdbx_seq_one_letter_code
_entity_poly.pdbx_strand_id
1 'polypeptide(L)'
;MKKMPLIVLIFLMLLVVISGMTDSGLMQQYPDERQEQSDVLFIPPFDMKEPYKGERAILYIVPYTSPVDEKFFLADNIEKSEEMVIRLDGAVARLNQEGKDVRELGQMVDNYAFLVSEAKKYLSLAENSSVSSDEQQYLKLSRENIVRANSELKPIFDKVRTYLTGPVGISDNSSLVAEGSGVAILAGDIDVSFFLSDGKFSVIDFARDVAIDMEHEYKQEVIPERGEAPDLMMPQKMVSYVEVTGNVSLSGSSFSVAIMDDNISLVATGTGEAELVGNGTYYFDYGTFKENESVWIKSIFESD
;
A
#
# COMPACT_ATOMS: atom_id res chain seq x y z
N MET A 1 -7.67 16.21 -19.29
CA MET A 1 -7.88 15.15 -18.27
C MET A 1 -7.03 15.51 -17.06
N LYS A 2 -7.62 15.54 -15.86
CA LYS A 2 -6.92 15.94 -14.63
C LYS A 2 -5.99 14.78 -14.26
N LYS A 3 -4.67 14.97 -14.37
CA LYS A 3 -3.66 13.97 -13.98
C LYS A 3 -3.97 13.55 -12.53
N MET A 4 -4.20 12.27 -12.27
CA MET A 4 -4.14 11.78 -10.89
C MET A 4 -2.74 12.12 -10.38
N PRO A 5 -2.60 12.77 -9.22
CA PRO A 5 -1.28 12.98 -8.67
C PRO A 5 -0.70 11.60 -8.40
N LEU A 6 0.46 11.28 -9.01
CA LEU A 6 1.27 10.06 -8.85
C LEU A 6 1.24 9.50 -7.41
N ILE A 7 1.24 10.43 -6.48
CA ILE A 7 1.07 10.35 -5.04
C ILE A 7 -0.06 9.41 -4.57
N VAL A 8 -1.23 9.43 -5.23
CA VAL A 8 -2.37 8.55 -4.86
C VAL A 8 -2.14 7.13 -5.38
N LEU A 9 -1.40 6.98 -6.48
CA LEU A 9 -1.01 5.70 -7.05
C LEU A 9 0.08 5.04 -6.20
N ILE A 10 1.07 5.82 -5.74
CA ILE A 10 2.10 5.40 -4.79
C ILE A 10 1.47 4.90 -3.49
N PHE A 11 0.45 5.60 -2.97
CA PHE A 11 -0.28 5.19 -1.78
C PHE A 11 -1.03 3.86 -1.96
N LEU A 12 -1.67 3.66 -3.12
CA LEU A 12 -2.34 2.41 -3.48
C LEU A 12 -1.35 1.27 -3.68
N MET A 13 -0.23 1.51 -4.36
CA MET A 13 0.84 0.52 -4.59
C MET A 13 1.50 0.10 -3.27
N LEU A 14 1.85 1.05 -2.39
CA LEU A 14 2.40 0.75 -1.06
C LEU A 14 1.40 -0.03 -0.19
N LEU A 15 0.11 0.31 -0.23
CA LEU A 15 -0.92 -0.45 0.49
C LEU A 15 -1.09 -1.88 -0.06
N VAL A 16 -0.97 -2.07 -1.38
CA VAL A 16 -1.06 -3.41 -1.98
C VAL A 16 0.21 -4.23 -1.69
N VAL A 17 1.39 -3.63 -1.73
CA VAL A 17 2.65 -4.29 -1.37
C VAL A 17 2.65 -4.70 0.10
N ILE A 18 2.19 -3.83 1.00
CA ILE A 18 2.02 -4.14 2.43
C ILE A 18 0.90 -5.18 2.66
N SER A 19 -0.19 -5.13 1.87
CA SER A 19 -1.25 -6.15 1.92
C SER A 19 -0.84 -7.51 1.33
N GLY A 20 0.22 -7.55 0.52
CA GLY A 20 0.85 -8.77 0.00
C GLY A 20 1.94 -9.35 0.91
N MET A 21 2.14 -8.76 2.10
CA MET A 21 3.12 -9.18 3.12
C MET A 21 2.48 -9.88 4.34
N THR A 22 1.26 -10.41 4.22
CA THR A 22 0.84 -11.52 5.08
C THR A 22 1.17 -12.82 4.36
N ASP A 23 2.10 -13.58 4.92
CA ASP A 23 2.50 -14.93 4.57
C ASP A 23 1.38 -15.73 3.86
N SER A 24 1.52 -15.93 2.54
CA SER A 24 0.62 -16.78 1.75
C SER A 24 0.88 -18.28 1.97
N GLY A 25 1.69 -18.64 2.98
CA GLY A 25 2.01 -20.01 3.37
C GLY A 25 0.86 -20.89 3.85
N LEU A 26 -0.38 -20.39 3.97
CA LEU A 26 -1.55 -21.21 4.34
C LEU A 26 -2.81 -20.88 3.52
N MET A 27 -2.71 -20.73 2.19
CA MET A 27 -3.88 -20.98 1.34
C MET A 27 -3.97 -22.47 1.00
N GLN A 28 -4.69 -23.21 1.85
CA GLN A 28 -5.18 -24.54 1.50
C GLN A 28 -6.04 -24.44 0.22
N GLN A 29 -5.54 -25.02 -0.86
CA GLN A 29 -6.32 -25.42 -2.03
C GLN A 29 -7.52 -26.26 -1.60
N TYR A 30 -8.74 -25.80 -1.91
CA TYR A 30 -9.95 -26.64 -2.00
C TYR A 30 -10.85 -26.10 -3.13
N PRO A 31 -11.71 -26.96 -3.72
CA PRO A 31 -11.82 -27.07 -5.16
C PRO A 31 -12.99 -26.26 -5.70
N ASP A 32 -12.87 -25.96 -7.00
CA ASP A 32 -13.89 -25.41 -7.88
C ASP A 32 -15.14 -26.31 -7.91
N GLU A 33 -16.24 -25.85 -7.31
CA GLU A 33 -17.59 -26.34 -7.62
C GLU A 33 -18.52 -25.17 -7.95
N ARG A 34 -18.79 -25.03 -9.25
CA ARG A 34 -19.91 -24.28 -9.80
C ARG A 34 -21.23 -24.93 -9.35
N GLN A 35 -22.17 -24.15 -8.81
CA GLN A 35 -23.51 -23.92 -9.41
C GLN A 35 -24.48 -23.19 -8.46
N GLU A 36 -25.13 -22.18 -9.04
CA GLU A 36 -26.56 -21.84 -8.92
C GLU A 36 -27.11 -21.15 -7.65
N GLN A 37 -27.22 -19.82 -7.77
CA GLN A 37 -28.45 -19.03 -7.65
C GLN A 37 -29.55 -19.49 -6.66
N SER A 38 -29.76 -18.67 -5.62
CA SER A 38 -31.12 -18.28 -5.22
C SER A 38 -31.08 -16.98 -4.41
N ASP A 39 -31.67 -15.93 -4.98
CA ASP A 39 -31.97 -14.65 -4.34
C ASP A 39 -32.86 -14.86 -3.10
N VAL A 40 -32.35 -14.49 -1.92
CA VAL A 40 -33.21 -14.22 -0.76
C VAL A 40 -32.71 -12.93 -0.09
N LEU A 41 -33.39 -11.84 -0.40
CA LEU A 41 -33.27 -10.54 0.27
C LEU A 41 -33.70 -10.68 1.73
N PHE A 42 -32.74 -10.70 2.65
CA PHE A 42 -32.99 -10.45 4.07
C PHE A 42 -32.33 -9.14 4.47
N ILE A 43 -33.16 -8.16 4.84
CA ILE A 43 -32.75 -6.90 5.46
C ILE A 43 -32.95 -7.07 6.97
N PRO A 44 -31.89 -7.12 7.81
CA PRO A 44 -32.01 -6.88 9.24
C PRO A 44 -31.76 -5.39 9.55
N PRO A 45 -32.27 -4.88 10.69
CA PRO A 45 -32.68 -3.50 10.82
C PRO A 45 -31.50 -2.60 11.22
N PHE A 46 -31.03 -1.77 10.28
CA PHE A 46 -30.31 -0.56 10.64
C PHE A 46 -31.34 0.55 10.92
N ASP A 47 -31.41 1.00 12.17
CA ASP A 47 -32.05 2.26 12.54
C ASP A 47 -31.23 3.41 11.93
N MET A 48 -31.61 3.82 10.72
CA MET A 48 -31.03 4.97 10.03
C MET A 48 -31.49 6.25 10.74
N LYS A 49 -30.65 6.76 11.64
CA LYS A 49 -30.56 8.21 11.81
C LYS A 49 -29.62 8.74 10.74
N GLU A 50 -30.16 9.58 9.87
CA GLU A 50 -29.45 10.21 8.74
C GLU A 50 -28.09 10.79 9.17
N PRO A 51 -26.98 10.48 8.46
CA PRO A 51 -25.74 11.18 8.69
C PRO A 51 -25.84 12.62 8.17
N TYR A 52 -25.42 13.57 9.00
CA TYR A 52 -25.26 14.97 8.65
C TYR A 52 -24.36 15.11 7.40
N LYS A 53 -24.79 15.94 6.44
CA LYS A 53 -24.03 16.28 5.23
C LYS A 53 -22.62 16.76 5.57
N GLY A 54 -21.60 15.95 5.28
CA GLY A 54 -20.21 16.41 5.28
C GLY A 54 -19.14 15.33 5.41
N GLU A 55 -19.42 14.20 6.05
CA GLU A 55 -18.41 13.16 6.28
C GLU A 55 -18.49 12.06 5.22
N ARG A 56 -17.48 12.01 4.35
CA ARG A 56 -17.24 10.84 3.50
C ARG A 56 -16.63 9.75 4.37
N ALA A 57 -17.47 8.86 4.89
CA ALA A 57 -17.01 7.61 5.46
C ALA A 57 -16.30 6.81 4.37
N ILE A 58 -15.00 6.55 4.54
CA ILE A 58 -14.28 5.60 3.71
C ILE A 58 -14.78 4.21 4.12
N LEU A 59 -15.77 3.70 3.39
CA LEU A 59 -16.26 2.33 3.54
C LEU A 59 -15.21 1.38 2.98
N TYR A 60 -14.51 0.64 3.84
CA TYR A 60 -13.85 -0.59 3.42
C TYR A 60 -14.93 -1.65 3.23
N ILE A 61 -15.28 -1.94 1.97
CA ILE A 61 -16.15 -3.07 1.63
C ILE A 61 -15.26 -4.33 1.65
N VAL A 62 -15.42 -5.15 2.69
CA VAL A 62 -14.83 -6.49 2.77
C VAL A 62 -15.68 -7.43 1.89
N PRO A 63 -15.07 -8.23 0.99
CA PRO A 63 -15.83 -9.19 0.19
C PRO A 63 -16.50 -10.23 1.10
N TYR A 64 -17.82 -10.38 0.94
CA TYR A 64 -18.65 -11.32 1.69
C TYR A 64 -18.29 -12.76 1.30
N THR A 65 -17.57 -13.46 2.16
CA THR A 65 -17.45 -14.93 2.12
C THR A 65 -17.55 -15.47 3.55
N SER A 66 -18.67 -16.14 3.85
CA SER A 66 -19.04 -16.71 5.17
C SER A 66 -19.11 -15.70 6.34
N PRO A 67 -19.84 -15.99 7.44
CA PRO A 67 -19.75 -15.16 8.62
C PRO A 67 -18.34 -15.27 9.18
N VAL A 68 -17.46 -14.35 8.79
CA VAL A 68 -16.16 -14.17 9.43
C VAL A 68 -16.47 -13.87 10.89
N ASP A 69 -15.92 -14.68 11.80
CA ASP A 69 -16.03 -14.43 13.23
C ASP A 69 -15.57 -13.00 13.49
N GLU A 70 -16.48 -12.16 13.99
CA GLU A 70 -16.21 -10.74 14.22
C GLU A 70 -14.98 -10.56 15.12
N LYS A 71 -14.79 -11.45 16.10
CA LYS A 71 -13.64 -11.41 17.00
C LYS A 71 -12.35 -11.66 16.24
N PHE A 72 -12.35 -12.66 15.35
CA PHE A 72 -11.19 -12.98 14.51
C PHE A 72 -10.85 -11.81 13.57
N PHE A 73 -11.85 -11.23 12.92
CA PHE A 73 -11.65 -10.07 12.06
C PHE A 73 -11.10 -8.87 12.84
N LEU A 74 -11.66 -8.56 14.02
CA LEU A 74 -11.18 -7.49 14.87
C LEU A 74 -9.75 -7.75 15.37
N ALA A 75 -9.44 -8.98 15.78
CA ALA A 75 -8.10 -9.37 16.23
C ALA A 75 -7.06 -9.14 15.14
N ASP A 76 -7.32 -9.61 13.92
CA ASP A 76 -6.43 -9.42 12.76
C ASP A 76 -6.23 -7.92 12.43
N ASN A 77 -7.30 -7.12 12.47
CA ASN A 77 -7.18 -5.68 12.23
C ASN A 77 -6.39 -4.98 13.34
N ILE A 78 -6.59 -5.36 14.61
CA ILE A 78 -5.85 -4.83 15.75
C ILE A 78 -4.37 -5.17 15.62
N GLU A 79 -4.02 -6.42 15.31
CA GLU A 79 -2.64 -6.86 15.13
C GLU A 79 -1.92 -6.05 14.05
N LYS A 80 -2.54 -5.93 12.86
CA LYS A 80 -2.02 -5.09 11.77
C LYS A 80 -1.88 -3.62 12.19
N SER A 81 -2.82 -3.12 12.97
CA SER A 81 -2.76 -1.77 13.49
C SER A 81 -1.63 -1.57 14.51
N GLU A 82 -1.33 -2.56 15.35
CA GLU A 82 -0.20 -2.56 16.30
C GLU A 82 1.15 -2.56 15.57
N GLU A 83 1.29 -3.35 14.50
CA GLU A 83 2.48 -3.29 13.65
C GLU A 83 2.67 -1.89 13.04
N MET A 84 1.58 -1.25 12.60
CA MET A 84 1.62 0.10 12.08
C MET A 84 2.04 1.13 13.14
N VAL A 85 1.62 0.96 14.41
CA VAL A 85 2.11 1.81 15.52
C VAL A 85 3.63 1.72 15.61
N ILE A 86 4.19 0.51 15.65
CA ILE A 86 5.64 0.29 15.75
C ILE A 86 6.39 0.97 14.59
N ARG A 87 5.88 0.81 13.36
CA ARG A 87 6.48 1.45 12.17
C ARG A 87 6.44 2.97 12.25
N LEU A 88 5.31 3.54 12.63
CA LEU A 88 5.13 4.99 12.75
C LEU A 88 6.00 5.58 13.87
N ASP A 89 6.13 4.89 15.01
CA ASP A 89 7.03 5.28 16.09
C ASP A 89 8.49 5.25 15.64
N GLY A 90 8.89 4.22 14.90
CA GLY A 90 10.21 4.12 14.28
C GLY A 90 10.49 5.29 13.33
N ALA A 91 9.52 5.66 12.50
CA ALA A 91 9.63 6.81 11.60
C ALA A 91 9.77 8.14 12.37
N VAL A 92 8.97 8.36 13.42
CA VAL A 92 9.07 9.54 14.30
C VAL A 92 10.45 9.61 14.95
N ALA A 93 10.94 8.51 15.52
CA ALA A 93 12.23 8.45 16.18
C ALA A 93 13.38 8.78 15.21
N ARG A 94 13.35 8.22 14.00
CA ARG A 94 14.35 8.51 12.97
C ARG A 94 14.32 9.96 12.51
N LEU A 95 13.14 10.47 12.16
CA LEU A 95 13.00 11.88 11.73
C LEU A 95 13.49 12.85 12.81
N ASN A 96 13.26 12.54 14.09
CA ASN A 96 13.80 13.31 15.20
C ASN A 96 15.34 13.24 15.27
N GLN A 97 15.95 12.07 15.04
CA GLN A 97 17.41 11.91 14.95
C GLN A 97 18.02 12.69 13.78
N GLU A 98 17.29 12.79 12.67
CA GLU A 98 17.65 13.62 11.50
C GLU A 98 17.45 15.13 11.74
N GLY A 99 17.05 15.53 12.96
CA GLY A 99 16.86 16.93 13.35
C GLY A 99 15.59 17.56 12.80
N LYS A 100 14.62 16.77 12.35
CA LYS A 100 13.31 17.27 11.89
C LYS A 100 12.41 17.57 13.10
N ASP A 101 11.58 18.62 13.00
CA ASP A 101 10.55 18.89 14.02
C ASP A 101 9.37 17.93 13.82
N VAL A 102 9.29 16.90 14.68
CA VAL A 102 8.29 15.83 14.61
C VAL A 102 7.19 15.96 15.65
N ARG A 103 7.08 17.07 16.39
CA ARG A 103 6.14 17.17 17.54
C ARG A 103 4.68 16.89 17.17
N GLU A 104 4.23 17.48 16.07
CA GLU A 104 2.86 17.28 15.57
C GLU A 104 2.66 15.84 15.08
N LEU A 105 3.62 15.30 14.33
CA LEU A 105 3.56 13.92 13.85
C LEU A 105 3.53 12.92 15.01
N GLY A 106 4.39 13.10 16.01
CA GLY A 106 4.42 12.27 17.22
C GLY A 106 3.07 12.26 17.95
N GLN A 107 2.44 13.43 18.12
CA GLN A 107 1.12 13.50 18.75
C GLN A 107 0.04 12.75 17.94
N MET A 108 0.10 12.80 16.61
CA MET A 108 -0.84 12.06 15.76
C MET A 108 -0.64 10.54 15.89
N VAL A 109 0.62 10.09 15.94
CA VAL A 109 0.98 8.67 16.14
C VAL A 109 0.56 8.20 17.53
N ASP A 110 0.79 8.99 18.59
CA ASP A 110 0.35 8.69 19.95
C ASP A 110 -1.18 8.52 20.04
N ASN A 111 -1.94 9.40 19.37
CA ASN A 111 -3.40 9.30 19.32
C ASN A 111 -3.87 8.03 18.61
N TYR A 112 -3.23 7.69 17.48
CA TYR A 112 -3.49 6.44 16.75
C TYR A 112 -3.20 5.23 17.65
N ALA A 113 -2.02 5.17 18.28
CA ALA A 113 -1.62 4.10 19.18
C ALA A 113 -2.58 3.92 20.36
N PHE A 114 -3.06 5.03 20.93
CA PHE A 114 -4.06 5.02 22.00
C PHE A 114 -5.37 4.35 21.56
N LEU A 115 -5.88 4.70 20.37
CA LEU A 115 -7.11 4.10 19.84
C LEU A 115 -6.96 2.59 19.57
N VAL A 116 -5.82 2.16 19.03
CA VAL A 116 -5.51 0.73 18.81
C VAL A 116 -5.45 -0.02 20.15
N SER A 117 -4.81 0.56 21.16
CA SER A 117 -4.73 0.00 22.51
C SER A 117 -6.10 -0.15 23.18
N GLU A 118 -6.96 0.87 23.08
CA GLU A 118 -8.33 0.79 23.58
C GLU A 118 -9.14 -0.27 22.82
N ALA A 119 -8.98 -0.39 21.51
CA ALA A 119 -9.65 -1.44 20.73
C ALA A 119 -9.26 -2.85 21.20
N LYS A 120 -7.96 -3.09 21.42
CA LYS A 120 -7.43 -4.35 21.96
C LYS A 120 -7.96 -4.67 23.34
N LYS A 121 -7.99 -3.68 24.21
CA LYS A 121 -8.55 -3.80 25.55
C LYS A 121 -10.03 -4.19 25.51
N TYR A 122 -10.84 -3.54 24.67
CA TYR A 122 -12.26 -3.89 24.55
C TYR A 122 -12.47 -5.28 23.93
N LEU A 123 -11.65 -5.69 22.95
CA LEU A 123 -11.73 -7.05 22.42
C LEU A 123 -11.45 -8.08 23.54
N SER A 124 -10.41 -7.85 24.34
CA SER A 124 -10.10 -8.73 25.47
C SER A 124 -11.23 -8.76 26.52
N LEU A 125 -11.89 -7.63 26.80
CA LEU A 125 -13.06 -7.61 27.68
C LEU A 125 -14.25 -8.39 27.09
N ALA A 126 -14.45 -8.35 25.77
CA ALA A 126 -15.48 -9.14 25.10
C ALA A 126 -15.20 -10.64 25.19
N GLU A 127 -13.95 -11.07 24.98
CA GLU A 127 -13.53 -12.47 25.07
C GLU A 127 -13.71 -13.06 26.48
N ASN A 128 -13.52 -12.23 27.51
CA ASN A 128 -13.63 -12.64 28.91
C ASN A 128 -15.03 -12.42 29.51
N SER A 129 -15.98 -11.89 28.75
CA SER A 129 -17.33 -11.66 29.25
C SER A 129 -18.14 -12.97 29.26
N SER A 130 -18.81 -13.23 30.38
CA SER A 130 -19.82 -14.31 30.48
C SER A 130 -21.24 -13.80 30.23
N VAL A 131 -21.41 -12.50 30.05
CA VAL A 131 -22.68 -11.82 29.84
C VAL A 131 -22.75 -11.36 28.38
N SER A 132 -23.71 -11.92 27.63
CA SER A 132 -23.84 -11.68 26.18
C SER A 132 -24.06 -10.20 25.83
N SER A 133 -24.78 -9.42 26.66
CA SER A 133 -24.96 -7.98 26.43
C SER A 133 -23.65 -7.20 26.54
N ASP A 134 -22.83 -7.56 27.53
CA ASP A 134 -21.56 -6.89 27.81
C ASP A 134 -20.54 -7.26 26.73
N GLU A 135 -20.52 -8.53 26.32
CA GLU A 135 -19.75 -9.00 25.17
C GLU A 135 -20.05 -8.17 23.92
N GLN A 136 -21.33 -8.05 23.55
CA GLN A 136 -21.74 -7.27 22.37
C GLN A 136 -21.37 -5.79 22.49
N GLN A 137 -21.49 -5.21 23.69
CA GLN A 137 -21.10 -3.82 23.94
C GLN A 137 -19.58 -3.64 23.77
N TYR A 138 -18.77 -4.56 24.29
CA TYR A 138 -17.32 -4.51 24.16
C TYR A 138 -16.85 -4.73 22.71
N LEU A 139 -17.47 -5.64 21.96
CA LEU A 139 -17.19 -5.80 20.54
C LEU A 139 -17.48 -4.51 19.76
N LYS A 140 -18.61 -3.86 20.06
CA LYS A 140 -18.96 -2.56 19.45
C LYS A 140 -17.90 -1.49 19.77
N LEU A 141 -17.47 -1.38 21.02
CA LEU A 141 -16.44 -0.41 21.42
C LEU A 141 -15.09 -0.70 20.77
N SER A 142 -14.70 -1.97 20.69
CA SER A 142 -13.49 -2.39 19.97
C SER A 142 -13.53 -1.96 18.51
N ARG A 143 -14.65 -2.26 17.83
CA ARG A 143 -14.89 -1.89 16.43
C ARG A 143 -14.85 -0.38 16.21
N GLU A 144 -15.52 0.40 17.06
CA GLU A 144 -15.54 1.86 16.96
C GLU A 144 -14.12 2.46 17.11
N ASN A 145 -13.30 1.92 18.02
CA ASN A 145 -11.93 2.39 18.20
C ASN A 145 -11.03 2.06 17.00
N ILE A 146 -11.13 0.86 16.41
CA ILE A 146 -10.38 0.54 15.18
C ILE A 146 -10.80 1.40 14.00
N VAL A 147 -12.10 1.63 13.82
CA VAL A 147 -12.57 2.51 12.74
C VAL A 147 -12.00 3.92 12.89
N ARG A 148 -11.96 4.45 14.12
CA ARG A 148 -11.36 5.76 14.40
C ARG A 148 -9.85 5.74 14.17
N ALA A 149 -9.14 4.73 14.67
CA ALA A 149 -7.70 4.58 14.45
C ALA A 149 -7.37 4.61 12.95
N ASN A 150 -8.09 3.82 12.15
CA ASN A 150 -7.89 3.76 10.70
C ASN A 150 -8.17 5.10 10.00
N SER A 151 -9.04 5.94 10.57
CA SER A 151 -9.30 7.29 10.03
C SER A 151 -8.15 8.27 10.27
N GLU A 152 -7.32 8.05 11.29
CA GLU A 152 -6.14 8.88 11.61
C GLU A 152 -4.93 8.57 10.71
N LEU A 153 -4.87 7.38 10.11
CA LEU A 153 -3.75 6.96 9.26
C LEU A 153 -3.52 7.89 8.08
N LYS A 154 -4.58 8.33 7.39
CA LYS A 154 -4.42 9.22 6.23
C LYS A 154 -3.79 10.56 6.62
N PRO A 155 -4.31 11.30 7.62
CA PRO A 155 -3.62 12.49 8.14
C PRO A 155 -2.17 12.24 8.53
N ILE A 156 -1.87 11.13 9.22
CA ILE A 156 -0.50 10.77 9.60
C ILE A 156 0.38 10.63 8.36
N PHE A 157 -0.05 9.89 7.34
CA PHE A 157 0.71 9.71 6.11
C PHE A 157 0.88 11.01 5.32
N ASP A 158 -0.16 11.84 5.25
CA ASP A 158 -0.06 13.17 4.64
C ASP A 158 1.02 14.01 5.36
N LYS A 159 1.13 13.89 6.70
CA LYS A 159 2.14 14.58 7.50
C LYS A 159 3.54 13.98 7.30
N VAL A 160 3.70 12.66 7.36
CA VAL A 160 4.98 11.97 7.12
C VAL A 160 5.56 12.38 5.77
N ARG A 161 4.70 12.49 4.76
CA ARG A 161 5.09 12.89 3.40
C ARG A 161 5.74 14.27 3.34
N THR A 162 5.44 15.17 4.27
CA THR A 162 6.09 16.50 4.31
C THR A 162 7.58 16.45 4.68
N TYR A 163 8.03 15.31 5.21
CA TYR A 163 9.44 15.08 5.55
C TYR A 163 10.22 14.37 4.45
N LEU A 164 9.53 13.78 3.47
CA LEU A 164 10.15 13.03 2.37
C LEU A 164 10.59 13.99 1.26
N THR A 165 11.75 13.72 0.68
CA THR A 165 12.16 14.37 -0.58
C THR A 165 11.20 13.90 -1.66
N GLY A 166 10.56 14.83 -2.38
CA GLY A 166 9.60 14.45 -3.43
C GLY A 166 10.24 13.65 -4.58
N PRO A 167 9.42 13.19 -5.54
CA PRO A 167 9.91 12.41 -6.67
C PRO A 167 10.95 13.19 -7.49
N VAL A 168 11.89 12.46 -8.06
CA VAL A 168 12.93 12.99 -8.95
C VAL A 168 12.45 12.92 -10.39
N GLY A 169 12.69 13.97 -11.17
CA GLY A 169 12.29 14.02 -12.57
C GLY A 169 13.30 13.31 -13.47
N ILE A 170 12.79 12.52 -14.43
CA ILE A 170 13.56 11.91 -15.52
C ILE A 170 13.26 12.70 -16.80
N SER A 171 14.29 13.07 -17.54
CA SER A 171 14.17 13.84 -18.78
C SER A 171 14.84 13.13 -19.95
N ASP A 172 14.38 13.40 -21.18
CA ASP A 172 14.84 12.72 -22.40
C ASP A 172 16.36 12.80 -22.66
N ASN A 173 17.07 13.72 -21.99
CA ASN A 173 18.50 13.92 -22.12
C ASN A 173 19.33 13.23 -21.02
N SER A 174 18.70 12.48 -20.12
CA SER A 174 19.36 11.77 -19.02
C SER A 174 18.85 10.35 -18.87
N SER A 175 19.67 9.52 -18.25
CA SER A 175 19.29 8.19 -17.78
C SER A 175 19.37 8.19 -16.26
N LEU A 176 18.28 7.84 -15.59
CA LEU A 176 18.30 7.55 -14.16
C LEU A 176 18.94 6.17 -13.97
N VAL A 177 20.03 6.12 -13.21
CA VAL A 177 20.68 4.87 -12.82
C VAL A 177 20.58 4.75 -11.31
N ALA A 178 20.08 3.61 -10.82
CA ALA A 178 19.89 3.36 -9.40
C ALA A 178 20.30 1.94 -9.02
N GLU A 179 20.94 1.82 -7.85
CA GLU A 179 21.30 0.54 -7.24
C GLU A 179 20.94 0.57 -5.75
N GLY A 180 20.27 -0.48 -5.26
CA GLY A 180 19.86 -0.54 -3.86
C GLY A 180 18.86 -1.64 -3.53
N SER A 181 18.39 -1.62 -2.28
CA SER A 181 17.35 -2.49 -1.76
C SER A 181 16.14 -1.64 -1.35
N GLY A 182 14.92 -2.14 -1.57
CA GLY A 182 13.68 -1.49 -1.16
C GLY A 182 12.66 -1.40 -2.29
N VAL A 183 12.06 -0.23 -2.47
CA VAL A 183 10.98 0.02 -3.43
C VAL A 183 11.35 1.17 -4.38
N ALA A 184 11.27 0.90 -5.68
CA ALA A 184 11.39 1.91 -6.74
C ALA A 184 10.04 2.07 -7.46
N ILE A 185 9.51 3.28 -7.50
CA ILE A 185 8.28 3.61 -8.21
C ILE A 185 8.61 4.58 -9.32
N LEU A 186 8.23 4.24 -10.56
CA LEU A 186 8.45 5.08 -11.73
C LEU A 186 7.15 5.29 -12.48
N ALA A 187 7.00 6.46 -13.09
CA ALA A 187 5.90 6.72 -14.00
C ALA A 187 6.26 7.72 -15.08
N GLY A 188 5.64 7.54 -16.25
CA GLY A 188 5.81 8.47 -17.37
C GLY A 188 5.81 7.74 -18.70
N ASP A 189 6.39 8.41 -19.68
CA ASP A 189 6.70 7.87 -21.00
C ASP A 189 8.19 7.45 -20.94
N ILE A 190 8.43 6.24 -20.46
CA ILE A 190 9.76 5.79 -20.02
C ILE A 190 10.10 4.40 -20.54
N ASP A 191 11.38 4.18 -20.81
CA ASP A 191 11.97 2.87 -21.01
C ASP A 191 12.74 2.50 -19.74
N VAL A 192 12.33 1.42 -19.07
CA VAL A 192 12.92 0.97 -17.80
C VAL A 192 13.49 -0.42 -18.00
N SER A 193 14.74 -0.62 -17.62
CA SER A 193 15.36 -1.94 -17.51
C SER A 193 15.86 -2.14 -16.10
N PHE A 194 15.54 -3.29 -15.51
CA PHE A 194 15.94 -3.60 -14.15
C PHE A 194 16.22 -5.08 -13.97
N PHE A 195 17.08 -5.40 -13.01
CA PHE A 195 17.37 -6.75 -12.58
C PHE A 195 16.71 -7.04 -11.23
N LEU A 196 16.12 -8.23 -11.09
CA LEU A 196 15.60 -8.74 -9.83
C LEU A 196 16.23 -10.10 -9.49
N SER A 197 16.43 -10.37 -8.21
CA SER A 197 16.95 -11.65 -7.70
C SER A 197 15.84 -12.57 -7.19
N ASP A 198 14.87 -12.03 -6.46
CA ASP A 198 13.60 -12.66 -6.05
C ASP A 198 12.56 -11.57 -5.79
N GLY A 199 12.37 -10.71 -6.78
CA GLY A 199 11.63 -9.47 -6.65
C GLY A 199 10.17 -9.59 -7.02
N LYS A 200 9.43 -8.52 -6.74
CA LYS A 200 8.05 -8.34 -7.19
C LYS A 200 7.95 -7.01 -7.92
N PHE A 201 7.13 -6.96 -8.97
CA PHE A 201 6.80 -5.68 -9.57
C PHE A 201 5.35 -5.64 -10.05
N SER A 202 4.77 -4.44 -10.06
CA SER A 202 3.38 -4.22 -10.49
C SER A 202 3.34 -3.09 -11.51
N VAL A 203 2.57 -3.28 -12.58
CA VAL A 203 2.40 -2.30 -13.65
C VAL A 203 0.95 -1.88 -13.77
N ILE A 204 0.74 -0.58 -13.92
CA ILE A 204 -0.53 0.02 -14.32
C ILE A 204 -0.28 0.72 -15.65
N ASP A 205 -0.95 0.23 -16.69
CA ASP A 205 -0.85 0.76 -18.04
C ASP A 205 -2.07 1.63 -18.40
N PHE A 206 -1.87 2.94 -18.49
CA PHE A 206 -2.94 3.89 -18.77
C PHE A 206 -3.16 4.07 -20.29
N ALA A 207 -2.13 3.86 -21.11
CA ALA A 207 -2.19 4.03 -22.57
C ALA A 207 -2.49 2.73 -23.32
N ARG A 208 -2.37 1.58 -22.65
CA ARG A 208 -2.54 0.22 -23.19
C ARG A 208 -1.50 -0.13 -24.25
N ASP A 209 -0.29 0.40 -24.09
CA ASP A 209 0.82 0.24 -25.03
C ASP A 209 2.11 -0.28 -24.37
N VAL A 210 2.06 -0.72 -23.10
CA VAL A 210 3.24 -1.23 -22.41
C VAL A 210 3.67 -2.58 -22.98
N ALA A 211 4.91 -2.63 -23.48
CA ALA A 211 5.63 -3.84 -23.80
C ALA A 211 6.48 -4.28 -22.61
N ILE A 212 6.39 -5.57 -22.27
CA ILE A 212 7.15 -6.19 -21.19
C ILE A 212 7.98 -7.32 -21.79
N ASP A 213 9.30 -7.25 -21.63
CA ASP A 213 10.25 -8.29 -22.02
C ASP A 213 10.95 -8.85 -20.78
N MET A 214 11.03 -10.18 -20.68
CA MET A 214 11.60 -10.89 -19.54
C MET A 214 12.32 -12.16 -19.97
N GLU A 215 13.46 -12.42 -19.35
CA GLU A 215 14.29 -13.56 -19.71
C GLU A 215 13.88 -14.90 -19.05
N HIS A 216 13.10 -14.89 -17.95
CA HIS A 216 12.90 -16.08 -17.08
C HIS A 216 11.46 -16.25 -16.52
N GLU A 217 11.25 -17.34 -15.76
CA GLU A 217 9.98 -17.78 -15.17
C GLU A 217 9.43 -16.79 -14.12
N TYR A 218 8.10 -16.59 -14.10
CA TYR A 218 7.39 -15.75 -13.14
C TYR A 218 6.03 -16.37 -12.79
N LYS A 219 5.45 -15.99 -11.65
CA LYS A 219 4.03 -16.19 -11.37
C LYS A 219 3.27 -14.89 -11.63
N GLN A 220 2.24 -14.96 -12.47
CA GLN A 220 1.36 -13.82 -12.72
C GLN A 220 0.21 -13.82 -11.72
N GLU A 221 0.09 -12.77 -10.94
CA GLU A 221 -1.09 -12.53 -10.12
C GLU A 221 -1.90 -11.40 -10.75
N VAL A 222 -3.08 -11.74 -11.26
CA VAL A 222 -4.07 -10.74 -11.67
C VAL A 222 -4.98 -10.53 -10.48
N ILE A 223 -4.89 -9.35 -9.85
CA ILE A 223 -5.85 -8.97 -8.82
C ILE A 223 -7.21 -8.80 -9.51
N PRO A 224 -8.23 -9.62 -9.19
CA PRO A 224 -9.54 -9.51 -9.81
C PRO A 224 -10.18 -8.16 -9.49
N GLU A 225 -10.94 -7.62 -10.45
CA GLU A 225 -11.70 -6.38 -10.30
C GLU A 225 -12.53 -6.44 -9.01
N ARG A 226 -12.22 -5.55 -8.05
CA ARG A 226 -13.17 -5.25 -6.97
C ARG A 226 -14.37 -4.59 -7.65
N GLY A 227 -15.54 -5.23 -7.51
CA GLY A 227 -16.76 -4.92 -8.24
C GLY A 227 -17.05 -3.44 -8.43
N GLU A 228 -17.63 -3.13 -9.58
CA GLU A 228 -17.96 -1.78 -10.07
C GLU A 228 -18.50 -0.88 -8.95
N ALA A 229 -17.64 0.02 -8.45
CA ALA A 229 -18.11 1.20 -7.74
C ALA A 229 -18.64 2.18 -8.79
N PRO A 230 -19.94 2.49 -8.82
CA PRO A 230 -20.52 3.34 -9.84
C PRO A 230 -20.26 4.82 -9.47
N ASP A 231 -19.01 5.27 -9.62
CA ASP A 231 -18.65 6.70 -9.88
C ASP A 231 -17.14 7.01 -9.82
N LEU A 232 -16.26 6.03 -9.61
CA LEU A 232 -14.81 6.28 -9.70
C LEU A 232 -14.31 5.87 -11.09
N MET A 233 -13.77 6.87 -11.80
CA MET A 233 -13.20 6.78 -13.16
C MET A 233 -12.49 5.44 -13.39
N MET A 234 -12.95 4.69 -14.41
CA MET A 234 -12.45 3.41 -14.96
C MET A 234 -11.44 2.61 -14.10
N PRO A 235 -11.75 1.37 -13.67
CA PRO A 235 -10.78 0.51 -13.01
C PRO A 235 -9.64 0.20 -13.99
N GLN A 236 -8.48 0.81 -13.77
CA GLN A 236 -7.30 0.44 -14.52
C GLN A 236 -6.73 -0.85 -13.94
N LYS A 237 -6.49 -1.82 -14.82
CA LYS A 237 -6.05 -3.16 -14.42
C LYS A 237 -4.58 -3.10 -14.01
N MET A 238 -4.32 -3.23 -12.71
CA MET A 238 -2.98 -3.48 -12.20
C MET A 238 -2.63 -4.95 -12.45
N VAL A 239 -1.44 -5.20 -12.98
CA VAL A 239 -0.90 -6.55 -13.17
C VAL A 239 0.33 -6.68 -12.30
N SER A 240 0.35 -7.71 -11.45
CA SER A 240 1.44 -7.97 -10.51
C SER A 240 2.18 -9.24 -10.92
N TYR A 241 3.51 -9.16 -10.85
CA TYR A 241 4.43 -10.25 -11.12
C TYR A 241 5.21 -10.50 -9.83
N VAL A 242 5.23 -11.76 -9.40
CA VAL A 242 5.85 -12.18 -8.14
C VAL A 242 6.84 -13.31 -8.38
N GLU A 243 7.82 -13.44 -7.49
CA GLU A 243 8.93 -14.40 -7.60
C GLU A 243 9.69 -14.21 -8.92
N VAL A 244 10.00 -12.96 -9.26
CA VAL A 244 10.68 -12.61 -10.52
C VAL A 244 12.19 -12.61 -10.29
N THR A 245 12.89 -13.41 -11.10
CA THR A 245 14.36 -13.47 -11.12
C THR A 245 14.86 -13.19 -12.54
N GLY A 246 15.81 -12.27 -12.69
CA GLY A 246 16.46 -11.93 -13.95
C GLY A 246 16.18 -10.50 -14.41
N ASN A 247 16.52 -10.22 -15.67
CA ASN A 247 16.32 -8.91 -16.28
C ASN A 247 14.88 -8.75 -16.78
N VAL A 248 14.33 -7.58 -16.53
CA VAL A 248 13.03 -7.13 -17.02
C VAL A 248 13.20 -5.81 -17.74
N SER A 249 12.61 -5.69 -18.93
CA SER A 249 12.53 -4.44 -19.67
C SER A 249 11.08 -4.07 -19.91
N LEU A 250 10.74 -2.82 -19.60
CA LEU A 250 9.44 -2.20 -19.79
C LEU A 250 9.59 -1.00 -20.72
N SER A 251 8.72 -0.89 -21.71
CA SER A 251 8.66 0.24 -22.62
C SER A 251 7.21 0.58 -22.91
N GLY A 252 6.84 1.86 -22.85
CA GLY A 252 5.48 2.29 -23.10
C GLY A 252 5.24 3.75 -22.75
N SER A 253 4.00 4.19 -22.96
CA SER A 253 3.59 5.56 -22.67
C SER A 253 2.68 5.60 -21.46
N SER A 254 2.81 6.63 -20.64
CA SER A 254 1.90 6.93 -19.55
C SER A 254 1.59 5.71 -18.69
N PHE A 255 2.61 4.97 -18.27
CA PHE A 255 2.45 3.85 -17.35
C PHE A 255 3.08 4.16 -16.00
N SER A 256 2.80 3.30 -15.02
CA SER A 256 3.50 3.32 -13.74
C SER A 256 3.93 1.92 -13.37
N VAL A 257 5.13 1.81 -12.83
CA VAL A 257 5.70 0.56 -12.33
C VAL A 257 6.15 0.75 -10.89
N ALA A 258 5.81 -0.19 -10.01
CA ALA A 258 6.38 -0.32 -8.68
C ALA A 258 7.21 -1.60 -8.63
N ILE A 259 8.47 -1.49 -8.21
CA ILE A 259 9.46 -2.56 -8.18
C ILE A 259 9.92 -2.72 -6.73
N MET A 260 9.97 -3.95 -6.24
CA MET A 260 10.42 -4.27 -4.89
C MET A 260 11.39 -5.45 -4.93
N ASP A 261 12.59 -5.26 -4.39
CA ASP A 261 13.60 -6.30 -4.24
C ASP A 261 14.67 -5.87 -3.23
N ASP A 262 15.41 -6.85 -2.70
CA ASP A 262 16.58 -6.65 -1.85
C ASP A 262 17.82 -6.27 -2.67
N ASN A 263 17.78 -6.42 -4.00
CA ASN A 263 18.87 -6.06 -4.90
C ASN A 263 18.35 -5.58 -6.26
N ILE A 264 17.93 -4.33 -6.31
CA ILE A 264 17.51 -3.61 -7.51
C ILE A 264 18.74 -2.99 -8.17
N SER A 265 18.95 -3.32 -9.44
CA SER A 265 19.74 -2.51 -10.38
C SER A 265 18.81 -2.02 -11.46
N LEU A 266 18.68 -0.70 -11.62
CA LEU A 266 17.69 -0.07 -12.47
C LEU A 266 18.30 1.02 -13.34
N VAL A 267 17.93 1.02 -14.62
CA VAL A 267 18.19 2.09 -15.58
C VAL A 267 16.86 2.52 -16.20
N ALA A 268 16.55 3.82 -16.15
CA ALA A 268 15.36 4.38 -16.76
C ALA A 268 15.71 5.58 -17.66
N THR A 269 15.09 5.64 -18.83
CA THR A 269 15.24 6.73 -19.81
C THR A 269 13.87 7.21 -20.30
N GLY A 270 13.82 8.39 -20.92
CA GLY A 270 12.57 9.00 -21.39
C GLY A 270 12.15 10.17 -20.49
N THR A 271 10.84 10.44 -20.43
CA THR A 271 10.29 11.56 -19.65
C THR A 271 9.32 11.05 -18.60
N GLY A 272 9.65 11.29 -17.32
CA GLY A 272 8.86 10.78 -16.21
C GLY A 272 9.32 11.27 -14.85
N GLU A 273 8.93 10.52 -13.83
CA GLU A 273 9.32 10.76 -12.45
C GLU A 273 9.56 9.43 -11.73
N ALA A 274 10.48 9.43 -10.78
CA ALA A 274 10.80 8.28 -9.95
C ALA A 274 10.81 8.64 -8.46
N GLU A 275 10.39 7.71 -7.63
CA GLU A 275 10.50 7.77 -6.18
C GLU A 275 11.20 6.49 -5.72
N LEU A 276 12.35 6.65 -5.08
CA LEU A 276 13.23 5.56 -4.65
C LEU A 276 13.27 5.54 -3.14
N VAL A 277 12.80 4.45 -2.53
CA VAL A 277 12.64 4.31 -1.09
C VAL A 277 13.38 3.05 -0.61
N GLY A 278 14.31 3.19 0.33
CA GLY A 278 15.08 2.08 0.87
C GLY A 278 16.54 2.44 1.12
N ASN A 279 17.43 1.48 0.89
CA ASN A 279 18.87 1.65 1.03
C ASN A 279 19.54 1.52 -0.33
N GLY A 280 19.97 2.64 -0.90
CA GLY A 280 20.58 2.65 -2.22
C GLY A 280 21.05 4.03 -2.62
N THR A 281 21.67 4.10 -3.78
CA THR A 281 22.04 5.34 -4.43
C THR A 281 21.47 5.43 -5.84
N TYR A 282 21.36 6.65 -6.33
CA TYR A 282 21.01 6.91 -7.71
C TYR A 282 21.78 8.11 -8.24
N TYR A 283 21.94 8.19 -9.55
CA TYR A 283 22.50 9.34 -10.24
C TYR A 283 21.87 9.49 -11.62
N PHE A 284 22.01 10.68 -12.20
CA PHE A 284 21.64 10.92 -13.59
C PHE A 284 22.87 10.88 -14.49
N ASP A 285 22.81 10.05 -15.53
CA ASP A 285 23.82 9.94 -16.59
C ASP A 285 23.36 10.72 -17.82
N TYR A 286 24.13 11.73 -18.24
CA TYR A 286 23.87 12.52 -19.45
C TYR A 286 24.79 12.11 -20.60
N GLY A 287 25.43 10.94 -20.50
CA GLY A 287 26.38 10.36 -21.46
C GLY A 287 27.76 11.05 -21.47
N THR A 288 27.78 12.38 -21.38
CA THR A 288 29.01 13.20 -21.35
C THR A 288 29.46 13.55 -19.95
N PHE A 289 28.55 13.54 -18.99
CA PHE A 289 28.82 13.77 -17.58
C PHE A 289 27.83 12.97 -16.73
N LYS A 290 28.27 12.61 -15.52
CA LYS A 290 27.44 11.97 -14.50
C LYS A 290 27.24 12.94 -13.34
N GLU A 291 26.00 13.06 -12.88
CA GLU A 291 25.72 13.78 -11.64
C GLU A 291 26.33 13.06 -10.43
N ASN A 292 26.46 13.80 -9.33
CA ASN A 292 26.85 13.21 -8.05
C ASN A 292 25.78 12.22 -7.59
N GLU A 293 26.22 11.11 -7.00
CA GLU A 293 25.32 10.15 -6.38
C GLU A 293 24.48 10.81 -5.28
N SER A 294 23.19 10.50 -5.33
CA SER A 294 22.20 10.84 -4.33
C SER A 294 21.72 9.56 -3.66
N VAL A 295 21.27 9.66 -2.41
CA VAL A 295 20.82 8.50 -1.62
C VAL A 295 19.31 8.36 -1.78
N TRP A 296 18.83 7.12 -1.78
CA TRP A 296 17.40 6.82 -1.75
C TRP A 296 16.74 7.42 -0.50
N ILE A 297 15.44 7.67 -0.58
CA ILE A 297 14.67 8.12 0.57
C ILE A 297 14.65 6.95 1.56
N LYS A 298 15.09 7.16 2.81
CA LYS A 298 15.03 6.08 3.80
C LYS A 298 13.60 5.62 4.01
N SER A 299 13.37 4.30 3.92
CA SER A 299 12.07 3.70 4.18
C SER A 299 11.55 4.07 5.55
N ILE A 300 10.34 4.61 5.64
CA ILE A 300 9.63 4.85 6.92
C ILE A 300 9.03 3.56 7.51
N PHE A 301 9.06 2.45 6.77
CA PHE A 301 8.34 1.22 7.11
C PHE A 301 9.25 0.02 7.39
N GLU A 302 10.54 0.12 7.09
CA GLU A 302 11.53 -0.90 7.40
C GLU A 302 12.34 -0.47 8.63
N SER A 303 12.44 -1.38 9.60
CA SER A 303 13.40 -1.29 10.70
C SER A 303 14.72 -1.93 10.28
N ASP A 304 15.84 -1.30 10.63
CA ASP A 304 17.17 -1.94 10.60
C ASP A 304 17.22 -3.22 11.45
#